data_AF-A0A957GPK9-F1
#
_entry.id   AF-A0A957GPK9-F1
#
_cell.length_a   1.000
_cell.length_b   1.000
_cell.length_c   1.000
_cell.angle_alpha   90.00
_cell.angle_beta   90.00
_cell.angle_gamma   90.00
#
_symmetry.space_group_name_H-M   'P 1'
#
loop_
_entity.id
_entity.type
_entity.pdbx_description
1 polymer ?
#
loop_
_entity_poly.entity_id
_entity_poly.type
_entity_poly.pdbx_seq_one_letter_code
_entity_poly.pdbx_strand_id
1 'polypeptide(L)'
;NLVSGDSNNLPDIFVHDRETGTTSHVSADSISIAGSNFNSPSMSSDGHFVAFGSDASNLVSGDTNGQTDVFVKDLQTSTISRVSVSSSGKQGNGDSYYARISGNGRFVAFFSAASNLVSGDTNDAWDIFVHDRQTGTTSRVSVDSSGNEGNNFSSLFSISNDGRFVAFASSASNLVSGDTSFISDIFVHDRQTG
;
A
#
# COMPACT_ATOMS: atom_id res chain seq x y z
N ASN A 1 -23.98 6.52 -10.19
CA ASN A 1 -23.16 7.29 -11.14
C ASN A 1 -23.00 8.72 -10.69
N LEU A 2 -21.90 9.00 -10.00
CA LEU A 2 -21.52 10.36 -9.61
C LEU A 2 -20.85 11.13 -10.76
N VAL A 3 -20.51 10.45 -11.86
CA VAL A 3 -19.91 11.01 -13.07
C VAL A 3 -20.47 10.29 -14.30
N SER A 4 -20.54 10.97 -15.46
CA SER A 4 -20.91 10.37 -16.75
C SER A 4 -19.76 9.53 -17.33
N GLY A 5 -19.96 8.23 -17.53
CA GLY A 5 -18.92 7.29 -18.01
C GLY A 5 -18.91 5.98 -17.23
N ASP A 6 -19.23 6.06 -15.93
CA ASP A 6 -19.50 4.93 -15.04
C ASP A 6 -20.67 4.08 -15.57
N SER A 7 -20.39 2.90 -16.14
CA SER A 7 -21.43 1.99 -16.65
C SER A 7 -21.29 0.55 -16.15
N ASN A 8 -20.36 0.29 -15.24
CA ASN A 8 -19.96 -1.06 -14.83
C ASN A 8 -20.76 -1.59 -13.62
N ASN A 9 -21.48 -0.72 -12.89
CA ASN A 9 -22.22 -1.05 -11.67
C ASN A 9 -21.35 -1.75 -10.59
N LEU A 10 -20.05 -1.49 -10.61
CA LEU A 10 -19.08 -1.91 -9.60
C LEU A 10 -18.74 -0.71 -8.70
N PRO A 11 -18.26 -0.93 -7.47
CA PRO A 11 -17.69 0.17 -6.70
C PRO A 11 -16.51 0.77 -7.47
N ASP A 12 -16.40 2.10 -7.46
CA ASP A 12 -15.32 2.85 -8.12
C ASP A 12 -14.74 3.88 -7.14
N ILE A 13 -13.51 4.33 -7.41
CA ILE A 13 -12.86 5.39 -6.64
C ILE A 13 -13.07 6.72 -7.36
N PHE A 14 -13.65 7.68 -6.65
CA PHE A 14 -13.87 9.03 -7.13
C PHE A 14 -13.12 10.05 -6.27
N VAL A 15 -12.66 11.12 -6.91
CA VAL A 15 -12.13 12.31 -6.21
C VAL A 15 -13.10 13.45 -6.45
N HIS A 16 -13.50 14.09 -5.35
CA HIS A 16 -14.34 15.28 -5.38
C HIS A 16 -13.51 16.49 -4.97
N ASP A 17 -13.30 17.39 -5.91
CA ASP A 17 -12.71 18.70 -5.66
C ASP A 17 -13.76 19.58 -4.98
N ARG A 18 -13.48 19.99 -3.74
CA ARG A 18 -14.39 20.81 -2.92
C ARG A 18 -14.31 22.30 -3.22
N GLU A 19 -13.25 22.76 -3.89
CA GLU A 19 -13.12 24.14 -4.33
C GLU A 19 -13.93 24.38 -5.60
N THR A 20 -13.82 23.47 -6.58
CA THR A 20 -14.53 23.58 -7.87
C THR A 20 -15.87 22.85 -7.90
N GLY A 21 -16.14 21.96 -6.94
CA GLY A 21 -17.32 21.11 -6.89
C GLY A 21 -17.31 19.99 -7.94
N THR A 22 -16.17 19.73 -8.58
CA THR A 22 -16.06 18.74 -9.66
C THR A 22 -15.76 17.35 -9.10
N THR A 23 -16.33 16.31 -9.72
CA THR A 23 -16.04 14.90 -9.38
C THR A 23 -15.36 14.23 -10.56
N SER A 24 -14.21 13.61 -10.31
CA SER A 24 -13.40 12.89 -11.30
C SER A 24 -13.22 11.42 -10.90
N HIS A 25 -13.11 10.54 -11.89
CA HIS A 25 -12.78 9.12 -11.70
C HIS A 25 -11.29 8.93 -11.42
N VAL A 26 -10.95 8.10 -10.43
CA VAL A 26 -9.58 7.62 -10.18
C VAL A 26 -9.36 6.26 -10.82
N SER A 27 -10.33 5.34 -10.67
CA SER A 27 -10.41 4.08 -11.40
C SER A 27 -11.06 4.34 -12.77
N ALA A 28 -10.35 4.04 -13.86
CA ALA A 28 -10.93 4.08 -15.21
C ALA A 28 -11.99 2.98 -15.39
N ASP A 29 -12.92 3.20 -16.32
CA ASP A 29 -14.08 2.34 -16.63
C ASP A 29 -13.75 0.83 -16.53
N SER A 30 -14.50 0.09 -15.70
CA SER A 30 -14.48 -1.38 -15.48
C SER A 30 -13.52 -1.99 -14.44
N ILE A 31 -13.12 -1.25 -13.41
CA ILE A 31 -12.24 -1.80 -12.36
C ILE A 31 -13.03 -2.32 -11.17
N SER A 32 -12.88 -3.61 -10.90
CA SER A 32 -13.22 -4.21 -9.63
C SER A 32 -12.28 -3.68 -8.54
N ILE A 33 -12.73 -2.71 -7.75
CA ILE A 33 -12.25 -2.62 -6.37
C ILE A 33 -13.08 -3.61 -5.57
N ALA A 34 -12.50 -4.77 -5.25
CA ALA A 34 -13.15 -5.75 -4.39
C ALA A 34 -13.64 -5.03 -3.12
N GLY A 35 -14.96 -5.09 -2.89
CA GLY A 35 -15.68 -4.40 -1.82
C GLY A 35 -15.39 -4.90 -0.41
N SER A 36 -14.17 -5.39 -0.16
CA SER A 36 -13.70 -5.65 1.19
C SER A 36 -13.29 -4.31 1.83
N ASN A 37 -13.43 -4.23 3.16
CA ASN A 37 -12.94 -3.09 3.95
C ASN A 37 -11.41 -2.84 3.82
N PHE A 38 -10.71 -3.61 2.97
CA PHE A 38 -9.27 -3.69 2.79
C PHE A 38 -8.72 -2.83 1.63
N ASN A 39 -9.60 -2.25 0.82
CA ASN A 39 -9.24 -1.46 -0.37
C ASN A 39 -9.55 0.04 -0.24
N SER A 40 -9.60 0.58 0.98
CA SER A 40 -9.85 2.02 1.19
C SER A 40 -8.75 2.86 0.52
N PRO A 41 -9.10 3.74 -0.43
CA PRO A 41 -8.12 4.62 -1.07
C PRO A 41 -7.54 5.61 -0.06
N SER A 42 -6.30 6.03 -0.29
CA SER A 42 -5.56 7.02 0.50
C SER A 42 -5.06 8.14 -0.41
N MET A 43 -5.19 9.39 0.03
CA MET A 43 -4.81 10.56 -0.77
C MET A 43 -3.63 11.32 -0.13
N SER A 44 -2.73 11.88 -0.94
CA SER A 44 -1.69 12.80 -0.48
C SER A 44 -2.30 14.12 0.05
N SER A 45 -1.56 14.88 0.86
CA SER A 45 -2.10 16.09 1.50
C SER A 45 -2.46 17.19 0.50
N ASP A 46 -1.78 17.24 -0.63
CA ASP A 46 -2.04 18.16 -1.75
C ASP A 46 -3.11 17.64 -2.72
N GLY A 47 -3.64 16.43 -2.49
CA GLY A 47 -4.63 15.82 -3.37
C GLY A 47 -4.08 15.30 -4.70
N HIS A 48 -2.77 15.40 -4.96
CA HIS A 48 -2.20 15.04 -6.26
C HIS A 48 -2.11 13.53 -6.52
N PHE A 49 -2.01 12.72 -5.47
CA PHE A 49 -1.84 11.27 -5.58
C PHE A 49 -2.92 10.52 -4.80
N VAL A 50 -3.45 9.46 -5.40
CA VAL A 50 -4.37 8.51 -4.75
C VAL A 50 -3.79 7.11 -4.82
N ALA A 51 -3.55 6.49 -3.66
CA ALA A 51 -3.11 5.12 -3.53
C ALA A 51 -4.29 4.18 -3.23
N PHE A 52 -4.34 3.02 -3.87
CA PHE A 52 -5.46 2.07 -3.75
C PHE A 52 -5.04 0.64 -4.09
N GLY A 53 -5.80 -0.35 -3.61
CA GLY A 53 -5.66 -1.76 -3.99
C GLY A 53 -6.63 -2.13 -5.12
N SER A 54 -6.23 -3.03 -6.02
CA SER A 54 -7.06 -3.50 -7.14
C SER A 54 -6.62 -4.89 -7.62
N ASP A 55 -7.57 -5.73 -8.01
CA ASP A 55 -7.34 -7.05 -8.65
C ASP A 55 -7.33 -6.98 -10.18
N ALA A 56 -7.61 -5.79 -10.75
CA ALA A 56 -7.66 -5.59 -12.19
C ALA A 56 -6.28 -5.69 -12.86
N SER A 57 -6.18 -6.57 -13.86
CA SER A 57 -4.95 -6.84 -14.62
C SER A 57 -4.67 -5.87 -15.77
N ASN A 58 -5.44 -4.78 -15.89
CA ASN A 58 -5.36 -3.84 -17.01
C ASN A 58 -5.05 -2.40 -16.58
N LEU A 59 -4.70 -2.16 -15.30
CA LEU A 59 -4.36 -0.83 -14.81
C LEU A 59 -3.01 -0.32 -15.31
N VAL A 60 -2.07 -1.25 -15.49
CA VAL A 60 -0.73 -1.00 -16.01
C VAL A 60 -0.37 -2.13 -16.97
N SER A 61 0.41 -1.80 -18.00
CA SER A 61 0.94 -2.82 -18.90
C SER A 61 1.86 -3.78 -18.16
N GLY A 62 1.75 -5.09 -18.43
CA GLY A 62 2.64 -6.10 -17.83
C GLY A 62 2.15 -6.66 -16.49
N ASP A 63 0.96 -6.26 -16.05
CA ASP A 63 0.25 -6.91 -14.96
C ASP A 63 -0.10 -8.35 -15.30
N THR A 64 0.60 -9.30 -14.69
CA THR A 64 0.56 -10.72 -15.09
C THR A 64 0.63 -11.69 -13.92
N ASN A 65 0.71 -11.21 -12.68
CA ASN A 65 0.78 -12.06 -11.49
C ASN A 65 -0.58 -12.66 -11.09
N GLY A 66 -1.69 -12.05 -11.50
CA GLY A 66 -3.03 -12.50 -11.11
C GLY A 66 -3.34 -12.29 -9.63
N GLN A 67 -2.63 -11.37 -8.97
CA GLN A 67 -2.80 -11.05 -7.55
C GLN A 67 -3.47 -9.69 -7.38
N THR A 68 -4.02 -9.43 -6.19
CA THR A 68 -4.36 -8.04 -5.84
C THR A 68 -3.07 -7.24 -5.67
N ASP A 69 -3.00 -6.09 -6.33
CA ASP A 69 -1.86 -5.19 -6.30
C ASP A 69 -2.23 -3.82 -5.73
N VAL A 70 -1.21 -3.08 -5.29
CA VAL A 70 -1.36 -1.70 -4.84
C VAL A 70 -0.83 -0.77 -5.92
N PHE A 71 -1.63 0.26 -6.21
CA PHE A 71 -1.37 1.24 -7.25
C PHE A 71 -1.44 2.65 -6.70
N VAL A 72 -0.82 3.59 -7.42
CA VAL A 72 -0.99 5.03 -7.23
C VAL A 72 -1.42 5.67 -8.55
N LYS A 73 -2.50 6.44 -8.50
CA LYS A 73 -2.92 7.36 -9.55
C LYS A 73 -2.32 8.73 -9.27
N ASP A 74 -1.62 9.28 -10.25
CA ASP A 74 -1.31 10.71 -10.33
C ASP A 74 -2.49 11.42 -11.00
N LEU A 75 -3.14 12.33 -10.27
CA LEU A 75 -4.31 13.06 -10.76
C LEU A 75 -3.93 14.19 -11.73
N GLN A 76 -2.70 14.70 -11.67
CA GLN A 76 -2.22 15.76 -12.56
C GLN A 76 -1.91 15.21 -13.94
N THR A 77 -1.26 14.04 -14.01
CA THR A 77 -0.87 13.40 -15.29
C THR A 77 -1.83 12.31 -15.74
N SER A 78 -2.80 11.95 -14.91
CA SER A 78 -3.71 10.82 -15.12
C SER A 78 -3.01 9.46 -15.28
N THR A 79 -1.77 9.32 -14.81
CA THR A 79 -1.01 8.06 -14.92
C THR A 79 -1.25 7.16 -13.71
N ILE A 80 -1.24 5.84 -13.92
CA ILE A 80 -1.30 4.84 -12.86
C ILE A 80 0.04 4.11 -12.81
N SER A 81 0.55 3.83 -11.61
CA SER A 81 1.76 3.04 -11.40
C SER A 81 1.51 2.01 -10.31
N ARG A 82 1.99 0.78 -10.48
CA ARG A 82 2.02 -0.23 -9.43
C ARG A 82 3.13 0.09 -8.43
N VAL A 83 2.83 -0.03 -7.14
CA VAL A 83 3.79 0.17 -6.05
C VAL A 83 4.02 -1.09 -5.20
N SER A 84 3.20 -2.12 -5.34
CA SER A 84 3.46 -3.49 -4.83
C SER A 84 4.52 -4.21 -5.68
N VAL A 85 5.69 -3.60 -5.79
CA VAL A 85 6.84 -4.10 -6.55
C VAL A 85 8.08 -4.17 -5.67
N SER A 86 9.03 -5.03 -6.02
CA SER A 86 10.36 -5.03 -5.41
C SER A 86 11.19 -3.82 -5.84
N SER A 87 12.34 -3.59 -5.20
CA SER A 87 13.28 -2.53 -5.58
C SER A 87 13.84 -2.64 -7.01
N SER A 88 13.65 -3.80 -7.67
CA SER A 88 14.00 -3.99 -9.09
C SER A 88 12.80 -3.83 -10.03
N GLY A 89 11.64 -3.37 -9.52
CA GLY A 89 10.40 -3.23 -10.27
C GLY A 89 9.67 -4.54 -10.59
N LYS A 90 10.02 -5.66 -9.93
CA LYS A 90 9.31 -6.93 -10.14
C LYS A 90 8.02 -6.93 -9.33
N GLN A 91 6.92 -7.36 -9.94
CA GLN A 91 5.65 -7.53 -9.24
C GLN A 91 5.73 -8.51 -8.07
N GLY A 92 4.95 -8.22 -7.02
CA GLY A 92 4.71 -9.14 -5.92
C GLY A 92 4.16 -10.48 -6.41
N ASN A 93 4.61 -11.57 -5.80
CA ASN A 93 4.12 -12.93 -6.04
C ASN A 93 2.97 -13.36 -5.11
N GLY A 94 2.40 -12.41 -4.36
CA GLY A 94 1.28 -12.61 -3.45
C GLY A 94 0.45 -11.34 -3.35
N ASP A 95 -0.74 -11.45 -2.76
CA ASP A 95 -1.69 -10.35 -2.64
C ASP A 95 -1.15 -9.20 -1.79
N SER A 96 -1.53 -7.98 -2.16
CA SER A 96 -1.18 -6.73 -1.46
C SER A 96 -2.41 -5.85 -1.28
N TYR A 97 -2.61 -5.31 -0.06
CA TYR A 97 -3.81 -4.56 0.32
C TYR A 97 -3.51 -3.29 1.15
N TYR A 98 -4.57 -2.50 1.41
CA TYR A 98 -4.59 -1.34 2.32
C TYR A 98 -3.53 -0.25 2.09
N ALA A 99 -3.47 0.34 0.91
CA ALA A 99 -2.54 1.44 0.66
C ALA A 99 -2.71 2.63 1.64
N ARG A 100 -1.60 3.17 2.13
CA ARG A 100 -1.51 4.46 2.84
C ARG A 100 -0.38 5.29 2.25
N ILE A 101 -0.66 6.52 1.85
CA ILE A 101 0.32 7.39 1.19
C ILE A 101 0.73 8.55 2.11
N SER A 102 2.02 8.89 2.12
CA SER A 102 2.54 10.07 2.82
C SER A 102 1.99 11.37 2.24
N GLY A 103 2.05 12.46 2.99
CA GLY A 103 1.42 13.72 2.58
C GLY A 103 2.01 14.34 1.32
N ASN A 104 3.31 14.15 1.09
CA ASN A 104 3.98 14.56 -0.15
C ASN A 104 3.81 13.55 -1.30
N GLY A 105 3.07 12.45 -1.10
CA GLY A 105 2.85 11.44 -2.12
C GLY A 105 4.03 10.50 -2.38
N ARG A 106 5.17 10.64 -1.70
CA ARG A 106 6.41 9.89 -2.01
C ARG A 106 6.39 8.46 -1.50
N PHE A 107 5.97 8.24 -0.27
CA PHE A 107 6.03 6.93 0.39
C PHE A 107 4.66 6.30 0.43
N VAL A 108 4.56 5.04 0.01
CA VAL A 108 3.32 4.26 0.10
C VAL A 108 3.56 3.06 0.98
N ALA A 109 2.88 3.02 2.13
CA ALA A 109 2.80 1.84 2.98
C ALA A 109 1.67 0.92 2.49
N PHE A 110 1.93 -0.37 2.46
CA PHE A 110 0.96 -1.41 2.16
C PHE A 110 1.35 -2.69 2.92
N PHE A 111 0.41 -3.61 3.15
CA PHE A 111 0.79 -4.96 3.58
C PHE A 111 0.71 -5.93 2.41
N SER A 112 1.50 -7.00 2.46
CA SER A 112 1.58 -8.00 1.40
C SER A 112 1.89 -9.39 1.94
N ALA A 113 1.37 -10.41 1.27
CA ALA A 113 1.76 -11.82 1.44
C ALA A 113 2.88 -12.23 0.48
N ALA A 114 3.42 -11.29 -0.32
CA ALA A 114 4.43 -11.56 -1.32
C ALA A 114 5.83 -11.74 -0.69
N SER A 115 6.45 -12.90 -0.92
CA SER A 115 7.79 -13.24 -0.44
C SER A 115 8.93 -12.69 -1.31
N ASN A 116 8.63 -11.92 -2.35
CA ASN A 116 9.62 -11.45 -3.33
C ASN A 116 9.78 -9.92 -3.41
N LEU A 117 9.12 -9.16 -2.52
CA LEU A 117 9.22 -7.70 -2.50
C LEU A 117 10.55 -7.21 -1.95
N VAL A 118 11.13 -7.97 -1.01
CA VAL A 118 12.47 -7.76 -0.45
C VAL A 118 13.20 -9.09 -0.36
N SER A 119 14.54 -9.06 -0.27
CA SER A 119 15.33 -10.26 0.00
C SER A 119 15.17 -10.71 1.46
N GLY A 120 15.13 -12.01 1.70
CA GLY A 120 15.05 -12.55 3.06
C GLY A 120 13.65 -12.54 3.66
N ASP A 121 12.62 -12.53 2.80
CA ASP A 121 11.24 -12.77 3.20
C ASP A 121 10.96 -14.27 3.30
N THR A 122 10.93 -14.80 4.51
CA THR A 122 10.89 -16.24 4.75
C THR A 122 9.92 -16.68 5.84
N ASN A 123 9.17 -15.75 6.42
CA ASN A 123 8.25 -16.03 7.54
C ASN A 123 6.88 -16.57 7.11
N ASP A 124 6.56 -16.61 5.81
CA ASP A 124 5.24 -16.96 5.26
C ASP A 124 4.07 -16.18 5.91
N ALA A 125 4.32 -14.94 6.34
CA ALA A 125 3.35 -14.08 6.99
C ALA A 125 3.01 -12.86 6.13
N TRP A 126 1.95 -12.14 6.51
CA TRP A 126 1.72 -10.83 5.92
C TRP A 126 2.59 -9.80 6.61
N ASP A 127 3.36 -9.09 5.79
CA ASP A 127 4.30 -8.08 6.22
C ASP A 127 3.90 -6.70 5.72
N ILE A 128 4.40 -5.67 6.41
CA ILE A 128 4.17 -4.28 6.02
C ILE A 128 5.39 -3.79 5.27
N PHE A 129 5.16 -3.23 4.09
CA PHE A 129 6.18 -2.68 3.22
C PHE A 129 5.94 -1.20 3.00
N VAL A 130 7.01 -0.47 2.72
CA VAL A 130 6.95 0.89 2.17
C VAL A 130 7.69 0.93 0.86
N HIS A 131 7.01 1.42 -0.19
CA HIS A 131 7.62 1.76 -1.47
C HIS A 131 7.90 3.27 -1.54
N ASP A 132 9.15 3.64 -1.79
CA ASP A 132 9.56 4.99 -2.12
C ASP A 132 9.43 5.20 -3.63
N ARG A 133 8.39 5.92 -4.03
CA ARG A 133 8.08 6.19 -5.45
C ARG A 133 9.15 7.01 -6.16
N GLN A 134 9.99 7.74 -5.42
CA GLN A 134 11.04 8.57 -6.01
C GLN A 134 12.30 7.76 -6.31
N THR A 135 12.69 6.85 -5.42
CA THR A 135 13.89 6.02 -5.60
C THR A 135 13.61 4.65 -6.17
N GLY A 136 12.34 4.23 -6.20
CA GLY A 136 11.91 2.88 -6.55
C GLY A 136 12.24 1.83 -5.49
N THR A 137 12.62 2.24 -4.27
CA THR A 137 13.05 1.32 -3.22
C THR A 137 11.85 0.78 -2.44
N THR A 138 11.81 -0.54 -2.25
CA THR A 138 10.85 -1.22 -1.36
C THR A 138 11.58 -1.77 -0.15
N SER A 139 11.06 -1.47 1.04
CA SER A 139 11.62 -1.91 2.34
C SER A 139 10.52 -2.49 3.21
N ARG A 140 10.82 -3.55 3.97
CA ARG A 140 9.93 -4.07 5.02
C ARG A 140 10.02 -3.20 6.27
N VAL A 141 8.88 -3.00 6.94
CA VAL A 141 8.70 -2.20 8.14
C VAL A 141 8.41 -3.07 9.36
N SER A 142 7.78 -4.24 9.17
CA SER A 142 7.57 -5.25 10.21
C SER A 142 8.88 -5.98 10.55
N VAL A 143 9.85 -5.21 11.05
CA VAL A 143 11.19 -5.68 11.42
C VAL A 143 11.56 -5.20 12.82
N ASP A 144 12.48 -5.89 13.48
CA ASP A 144 13.10 -5.42 14.71
C ASP A 144 14.12 -4.30 14.44
N SER A 145 14.67 -3.71 15.51
CA SER A 145 15.69 -2.64 15.44
C SER A 145 17.01 -3.03 14.73
N SER A 146 17.25 -4.33 14.51
CA SER A 146 18.38 -4.86 13.75
C SER A 146 18.03 -5.21 12.30
N GLY A 147 16.77 -4.98 11.89
CA GLY A 147 16.26 -5.28 10.56
C GLY A 147 15.85 -6.74 10.35
N ASN A 148 15.73 -7.56 11.40
CA ASN A 148 15.24 -8.93 11.27
C ASN A 148 13.72 -8.94 11.10
N GLU A 149 13.20 -9.80 10.22
CA GLU A 149 11.76 -9.92 9.99
C GLU A 149 10.99 -10.35 11.24
N GLY A 150 9.78 -9.78 11.41
CA GLY A 150 8.81 -10.27 12.37
C GLY A 150 8.42 -11.71 12.04
N ASN A 151 8.27 -12.55 13.06
CA ASN A 151 7.97 -13.98 12.92
C ASN A 151 6.46 -14.28 12.80
N ASN A 152 5.62 -13.27 12.60
CA ASN A 152 4.17 -13.40 12.54
C ASN A 152 3.51 -12.21 11.80
N PHE A 153 2.20 -12.34 11.56
CA PHE A 153 1.35 -11.39 10.85
C PHE A 153 1.40 -9.96 11.42
N SER A 154 1.50 -8.97 10.53
CA SER A 154 1.43 -7.53 10.84
C SER A 154 0.30 -6.84 10.06
N SER A 155 -0.37 -5.85 10.67
CA SER A 155 -1.55 -5.16 10.12
C SER A 155 -1.79 -3.77 10.70
N LEU A 156 -2.95 -3.17 10.37
CA LEU A 156 -3.47 -1.93 10.95
C LEU A 156 -2.44 -0.79 11.03
N PHE A 157 -1.80 -0.49 9.90
CA PHE A 157 -0.74 0.50 9.88
C PHE A 157 -1.21 1.91 9.52
N SER A 158 -0.37 2.89 9.91
CA SER A 158 -0.45 4.28 9.50
C SER A 158 0.96 4.81 9.20
N ILE A 159 1.07 5.70 8.23
CA ILE A 159 2.33 6.35 7.85
C ILE A 159 2.25 7.84 8.16
N SER A 160 3.32 8.37 8.75
CA SER A 160 3.48 9.80 9.02
C SER A 160 3.55 10.65 7.74
N ASN A 161 3.30 11.96 7.87
CA ASN A 161 3.18 12.87 6.74
C ASN A 161 4.44 12.96 5.88
N ASP A 162 5.62 12.93 6.52
CA ASP A 162 6.93 12.90 5.87
C ASP A 162 7.38 11.48 5.48
N GLY A 163 6.61 10.47 5.87
CA GLY A 163 6.88 9.06 5.63
C GLY A 163 7.98 8.45 6.50
N ARG A 164 8.45 9.14 7.56
CA ARG A 164 9.53 8.64 8.42
C ARG A 164 9.06 7.54 9.36
N PHE A 165 7.98 7.78 10.08
CA PHE A 165 7.41 6.84 11.04
C PHE A 165 6.27 6.04 10.43
N VAL A 166 6.26 4.73 10.72
CA VAL A 166 5.13 3.84 10.45
C VAL A 166 4.73 3.17 11.76
N ALA A 167 3.49 3.40 12.18
CA ALA A 167 2.89 2.69 13.31
C ALA A 167 2.11 1.48 12.79
N PHE A 168 2.19 0.33 13.46
CA PHE A 168 1.52 -0.89 13.02
C PHE A 168 1.22 -1.85 14.17
N ALA A 169 0.22 -2.71 13.98
CA ALA A 169 -0.08 -3.82 14.86
C ALA A 169 0.67 -5.08 14.40
N SER A 170 1.22 -5.86 15.30
CA SER A 170 1.85 -7.16 14.96
C SER A 170 1.64 -8.19 16.05
N SER A 171 1.49 -9.46 15.65
CA SER A 171 1.47 -10.63 16.55
C SER A 171 2.86 -11.28 16.68
N ALA A 172 3.90 -10.62 16.17
CA ALA A 172 5.26 -11.14 16.15
C ALA A 172 5.93 -10.94 17.51
N SER A 173 6.44 -12.02 18.09
CA SER A 173 7.08 -12.03 19.42
C SER A 173 8.56 -11.65 19.39
N ASN A 174 9.09 -11.26 18.24
CA ASN A 174 10.51 -10.98 18.04
C ASN A 174 10.80 -9.56 17.54
N LEU A 175 9.82 -8.66 17.50
CA LEU A 175 10.04 -7.28 17.07
C LEU A 175 10.73 -6.43 18.15
N VAL A 176 10.45 -6.71 19.43
CA VAL A 176 11.07 -6.04 20.58
C VAL A 176 11.43 -7.07 21.63
N SER A 177 12.62 -6.93 22.23
CA SER A 177 13.06 -7.82 23.30
C SER A 177 12.13 -7.77 24.50
N GLY A 178 11.65 -8.92 24.97
CA GLY A 178 10.77 -9.01 26.12
C GLY A 178 9.28 -8.99 25.77
N ASP A 179 8.92 -8.86 24.50
CA ASP A 179 7.57 -9.21 24.04
C ASP A 179 7.44 -10.74 24.00
N THR A 180 6.83 -11.29 25.05
CA THR A 180 6.58 -12.73 25.19
C THR A 180 5.13 -13.10 24.96
N SER A 181 4.29 -12.15 24.54
CA SER A 181 2.86 -12.40 24.36
C SER A 181 2.57 -12.67 22.89
N PHE A 182 1.66 -13.61 22.59
CA PHE A 182 1.13 -13.79 21.23
C PHE A 182 -0.07 -12.87 20.96
N ILE A 183 -0.21 -11.81 21.76
CA ILE A 183 -1.27 -10.80 21.59
C ILE A 183 -0.70 -9.71 20.70
N SER A 184 -1.54 -9.15 19.84
CA SER A 184 -1.08 -8.10 18.94
C SER A 184 -0.73 -6.83 19.72
N ASP A 185 0.52 -6.38 19.58
CA ASP A 185 1.02 -5.11 20.11
C ASP A 185 1.14 -4.05 19.01
N ILE A 186 1.16 -2.78 19.41
CA ILE A 186 1.38 -1.64 18.51
C ILE A 186 2.85 -1.21 18.57
N PHE A 187 3.50 -1.25 17.41
CA PHE A 187 4.89 -0.87 17.20
C PHE A 187 4.97 0.41 16.37
N VAL A 188 6.10 1.13 16.49
CA VAL A 188 6.46 2.23 15.60
C VAL A 188 7.87 1.97 15.08
N HIS A 189 8.01 1.92 13.76
CA HIS A 189 9.31 1.82 13.11
C HIS A 189 9.73 3.19 12.56
N ASP A 190 10.94 3.63 12.92
CA ASP A 190 11.57 4.81 12.36
C ASP A 190 12.44 4.39 11.17
N ARG A 191 11.97 4.68 9.96
CA ARG A 191 12.63 4.28 8.71
C ARG A 191 14.02 4.91 8.51
N GLN A 192 14.43 5.86 9.35
CA GLN A 192 15.76 6.47 9.30
C GLN A 192 16.73 5.85 10.31
N THR A 193 16.26 5.40 11.48
CA THR A 193 17.13 4.97 12.58
C THR A 193 16.99 3.50 12.96
N GLY A 194 15.96 2.81 12.49
CA GLY A 194 15.61 1.46 12.95
C GLY A 194 14.65 1.52 14.13
#